data_AF-A0A6L9QH50-F1
#
_entry.id   AF-A0A6L9QH50-F1
#
_cell.length_a   1.000
_cell.length_b   1.000
_cell.length_c   1.000
_cell.angle_alpha   90.00
_cell.angle_beta   90.00
_cell.angle_gamma   90.00
#
_symmetry.space_group_name_H-M   'P 1'
#
loop_
_entity.id
_entity.type
_entity.pdbx_description
1 polymer ?
#
loop_
_entity_poly.entity_id
_entity_poly.type
_entity_poly.pdbx_seq_one_letter_code
_entity_poly.pdbx_strand_id
1 'polypeptide(L)'
;MGESVKPRTPDSAWRPAALALVEALTGHGLVAQVWGHGAVRARNPAGEPDGDDPRGQAFAPGLQQEVLCRRRDGELWWWWVWSGPSRKSPPELEPLCPVTDTTTAADRIAHVLAVPFADVSASPGGCG
;
A
#
# COMPACT_ATOMS: atom_id res chain seq x y z
N MET A 1 7.07 33.21 -25.43
CA MET A 1 7.43 31.83 -25.08
C MET A 1 6.17 31.17 -24.55
N GLY A 2 5.67 30.13 -25.22
CA GLY A 2 4.38 29.50 -24.87
C GLY A 2 4.55 28.53 -23.72
N GLU A 3 3.97 28.82 -22.57
CA GLU A 3 3.71 27.81 -21.55
C GLU A 3 2.72 26.81 -22.14
N SER A 4 3.21 25.61 -22.44
CA SER A 4 2.39 24.47 -22.80
C SER A 4 1.58 24.08 -21.56
N VAL A 5 0.38 24.65 -21.41
CA VAL A 5 -0.59 24.21 -20.42
C VAL A 5 -0.93 22.76 -20.73
N LYS A 6 -0.32 21.84 -19.98
CA LYS A 6 -0.70 20.43 -20.01
C LYS A 6 -2.18 20.33 -19.59
N PRO A 7 -3.01 19.54 -20.29
CA PRO A 7 -4.41 19.39 -19.94
C PRO A 7 -4.53 18.87 -18.50
N ARG A 8 -5.34 19.57 -17.69
CA ARG A 8 -5.61 19.21 -16.30
C ARG A 8 -6.38 17.89 -16.31
N THR A 9 -5.74 16.78 -15.93
CA THR A 9 -6.41 15.48 -15.80
C THR A 9 -7.53 15.61 -14.78
N PRO A 10 -8.79 15.28 -15.10
CA PRO A 10 -9.91 15.47 -14.17
C PRO A 10 -9.69 14.70 -12.87
N ASP A 11 -10.30 15.15 -11.77
CA ASP A 11 -10.22 14.53 -10.45
C ASP A 11 -10.78 13.09 -10.43
N SER A 12 -11.36 12.60 -11.52
CA SER A 12 -11.84 11.23 -11.71
C SER A 12 -10.82 10.30 -12.39
N ALA A 13 -9.68 10.84 -12.86
CA ALA A 13 -8.68 10.10 -13.64
C ALA A 13 -7.87 9.11 -12.81
N TRP A 14 -7.96 9.17 -11.48
CA TRP A 14 -7.34 8.18 -10.59
C TRP A 14 -8.03 6.82 -10.66
N ARG A 15 -9.32 6.76 -10.99
CA ARG A 15 -10.11 5.53 -10.89
C ARG A 15 -9.58 4.38 -11.76
N PRO A 16 -9.32 4.56 -13.06
CA PRO A 16 -8.73 3.48 -13.86
C PRO A 16 -7.35 3.06 -13.35
N ALA A 17 -6.52 3.99 -12.89
CA ALA A 17 -5.20 3.68 -12.37
C ALA A 17 -5.26 2.95 -11.00
N ALA A 18 -6.23 3.30 -10.14
CA ALA A 18 -6.46 2.61 -8.88
C ALA A 18 -6.91 1.15 -9.11
N LEU A 19 -7.75 0.91 -10.12
CA LEU A 19 -8.14 -0.45 -10.52
C LEU A 19 -6.95 -1.24 -11.08
N ALA A 20 -6.14 -0.63 -11.93
CA ALA A 20 -4.92 -1.25 -12.45
C ALA A 20 -3.92 -1.59 -11.32
N LEU A 21 -3.80 -0.71 -10.31
CA LEU A 21 -2.97 -0.96 -9.15
C LEU A 21 -3.49 -2.14 -8.32
N VAL A 22 -4.81 -2.24 -8.10
CA VAL A 22 -5.41 -3.39 -7.41
C VAL A 22 -5.13 -4.69 -8.16
N GLU A 23 -5.25 -4.71 -9.48
CA GLU A 23 -4.95 -5.88 -10.30
C GLU A 23 -3.47 -6.28 -10.17
N ALA A 24 -2.55 -5.32 -10.28
CA ALA A 24 -1.11 -5.58 -10.13
C ALA A 24 -0.78 -6.14 -8.74
N LEU A 25 -1.32 -5.56 -7.67
CA LEU A 25 -1.14 -6.05 -6.30
C LEU A 25 -1.70 -7.46 -6.10
N THR A 26 -2.83 -7.77 -6.73
CA THR A 26 -3.40 -9.13 -6.73
C THR A 26 -2.47 -10.11 -7.43
N GLY A 27 -1.81 -9.70 -8.52
CA GLY A 27 -0.75 -10.48 -9.17
C GLY A 27 0.45 -10.80 -8.27
N HIS A 28 0.74 -9.96 -7.26
CA HIS A 28 1.73 -10.23 -6.22
C HIS A 28 1.20 -11.08 -5.05
N GLY A 29 -0.03 -11.61 -5.13
CA GLY A 29 -0.63 -12.42 -4.06
C GLY A 29 -1.19 -11.61 -2.90
N LEU A 30 -1.32 -10.30 -3.04
CA LEU A 30 -1.88 -9.41 -2.01
C LEU A 30 -3.39 -9.28 -2.17
N VAL A 31 -4.06 -8.98 -1.05
CA VAL A 31 -5.47 -8.57 -1.08
C VAL A 31 -5.50 -7.04 -1.14
N ALA A 32 -6.02 -6.48 -2.22
CA ALA A 32 -6.10 -5.03 -2.42
C ALA A 32 -7.52 -4.56 -2.76
N GLN A 33 -7.86 -3.35 -2.33
CA GLN A 33 -9.17 -2.74 -2.60
C GLN A 33 -9.03 -1.22 -2.79
N VAL A 34 -9.82 -0.68 -3.72
CA VAL A 34 -10.01 0.77 -3.86
C VAL A 34 -10.94 1.27 -2.77
N TRP A 35 -10.46 2.24 -2.00
CA TRP A 35 -11.25 3.00 -1.04
C TRP A 35 -11.65 4.34 -1.68
N GLY A 36 -12.74 4.95 -1.20
CA GLY A 36 -13.23 6.22 -1.74
C GLY A 36 -12.13 7.29 -1.83
N HIS A 37 -12.29 8.25 -2.75
CA HIS A 37 -11.36 9.40 -2.93
C HIS A 37 -9.95 9.03 -3.43
N GLY A 38 -9.80 7.92 -4.16
CA GLY A 38 -8.53 7.56 -4.79
C GLY A 38 -7.51 6.91 -3.87
N ALA A 39 -7.96 6.36 -2.73
CA ALA A 39 -7.14 5.53 -1.88
C ALA A 39 -7.15 4.07 -2.37
N VAL A 40 -6.01 3.38 -2.25
CA VAL A 40 -5.89 1.94 -2.43
C VAL A 40 -5.26 1.36 -1.18
N ARG A 41 -5.91 0.37 -0.59
CA ARG A 41 -5.42 -0.34 0.59
C ARG A 41 -5.08 -1.77 0.20
N ALA A 42 -3.90 -2.20 0.60
CA ALA A 42 -3.37 -3.53 0.35
C ALA A 42 -2.96 -4.20 1.66
N ARG A 43 -3.13 -5.51 1.73
CA ARG A 43 -2.67 -6.32 2.86
C ARG A 43 -2.08 -7.64 2.36
N ASN A 44 -1.15 -8.18 3.14
CA ASN A 44 -0.61 -9.50 2.89
C ASN A 44 -1.41 -10.54 3.71
N PRO A 45 -2.19 -11.44 3.07
CA PRO A 45 -2.96 -12.46 3.78
C PRO A 45 -2.06 -13.44 4.57
N ALA A 46 -0.80 -13.64 4.14
CA ALA A 46 0.15 -14.49 4.86
C ALA A 46 0.62 -13.91 6.21
N GLY A 47 0.34 -12.63 6.46
CA GLY A 47 0.65 -11.96 7.73
C GLY A 47 -0.57 -11.78 8.64
N GLU A 48 -1.74 -12.35 8.31
CA GLU A 48 -2.91 -12.28 9.18
C GLU A 48 -2.78 -13.28 10.34
N PRO A 49 -3.15 -12.90 11.58
CA PRO A 49 -3.17 -13.83 12.70
C PRO A 49 -4.21 -14.94 12.46
N ASP A 50 -3.98 -16.12 13.01
CA ASP A 50 -4.92 -17.22 12.95
C ASP A 50 -6.33 -16.77 13.39
N GLY A 51 -7.34 -17.12 12.59
CA GLY A 51 -8.74 -16.74 12.83
C GLY A 51 -9.29 -17.30 14.16
N ASP A 52 -8.65 -18.31 14.71
CA ASP A 52 -8.98 -18.95 15.99
C ASP A 52 -8.24 -18.31 17.18
N ASP A 53 -7.32 -17.36 16.96
CA ASP A 53 -6.62 -16.65 18.03
C ASP A 53 -7.16 -15.23 18.23
N PRO A 54 -8.18 -15.04 19.09
CA PRO A 54 -8.78 -13.73 19.35
C PRO A 54 -7.80 -12.75 20.00
N ARG A 55 -6.73 -13.24 20.65
CA ARG A 55 -5.67 -12.40 21.19
C ARG A 55 -4.77 -11.86 20.08
N GLY A 56 -4.35 -12.68 19.14
CA GLY A 56 -3.57 -12.30 17.95
C GLY A 56 -4.30 -11.27 17.09
N GLN A 57 -5.61 -11.42 16.90
CA GLN A 57 -6.44 -10.42 16.22
C GLN A 57 -6.48 -9.06 16.93
N ALA A 58 -6.43 -9.05 18.27
CA ALA A 58 -6.45 -7.82 19.07
C ALA A 58 -5.08 -7.10 19.09
N PHE A 59 -3.97 -7.84 19.01
CA PHE A 59 -2.61 -7.29 19.17
C PHE A 59 -1.82 -7.16 17.85
N ALA A 60 -2.21 -7.85 16.78
CA ALA A 60 -1.54 -7.81 15.49
C ALA A 60 -2.56 -7.88 14.33
N PRO A 61 -3.21 -6.77 13.95
CA PRO A 61 -4.26 -6.75 12.91
C PRO A 61 -3.75 -6.97 11.46
N GLY A 62 -2.62 -7.66 11.29
CA GLY A 62 -1.93 -7.88 10.02
C GLY A 62 -1.23 -6.64 9.49
N LEU A 63 -0.16 -6.83 8.70
CA LEU A 63 0.52 -5.73 8.02
C LEU A 63 -0.33 -5.25 6.83
N GLN A 64 -0.66 -3.96 6.86
CA GLN A 64 -1.50 -3.33 5.84
C GLN A 64 -0.85 -2.02 5.40
N GLN A 65 -1.00 -1.70 4.12
CA GLN A 65 -0.42 -0.52 3.51
C GLN A 65 -1.49 0.21 2.72
N GLU A 66 -1.60 1.52 2.97
CA GLU A 66 -2.47 2.41 2.23
C GLU A 66 -1.65 3.37 1.37
N VAL A 67 -2.14 3.62 0.16
CA VAL A 67 -1.65 4.68 -0.72
C VAL A 67 -2.80 5.55 -1.18
N LEU A 68 -2.54 6.85 -1.34
CA LEU A 68 -3.51 7.84 -1.77
C LEU A 68 -3.09 8.45 -3.11
N CYS A 69 -4.03 8.56 -4.05
CA CYS A 69 -3.83 9.32 -5.27
C CYS A 69 -4.06 10.81 -5.01
N ARG A 70 -3.03 11.64 -5.18
CA ARG A 70 -3.13 13.09 -5.02
C ARG A 70 -2.24 13.82 -6.03
N ARG A 71 -2.68 15.02 -6.45
CA ARG A 71 -1.88 15.87 -7.34
C ARG A 71 -0.58 16.36 -6.68
N ARG A 72 0.49 16.34 -7.45
CA ARG A 72 1.79 16.95 -7.20
C ARG A 72 2.20 17.71 -8.47
N ASP A 73 2.41 19.01 -8.37
CA ASP A 73 2.91 19.84 -9.48
C ASP A 73 2.15 19.66 -10.82
N GLY A 74 0.83 19.46 -10.74
CA GLY A 74 -0.05 19.30 -11.91
C GLY A 74 -0.23 17.86 -12.40
N GLU A 75 0.47 16.89 -11.83
CA GLU A 75 0.39 15.47 -12.17
C GLU A 75 -0.20 14.65 -11.02
N LEU A 76 -0.89 13.53 -11.32
CA LEU A 76 -1.37 12.62 -10.28
C LEU A 76 -0.25 11.70 -9.80
N TRP A 77 -0.08 11.62 -8.49
CA TRP A 77 0.93 10.80 -7.82
C TRP A 77 0.30 9.87 -6.82
N TRP A 78 0.89 8.68 -6.66
CA TRP A 78 0.69 7.83 -5.51
C TRP A 78 1.50 8.38 -4.34
N TRP A 79 0.87 8.42 -3.18
CA TRP A 79 1.48 8.82 -1.91
C TRP A 79 1.32 7.69 -0.93
N TRP A 80 2.39 7.31 -0.26
CA TRP A 80 2.30 6.50 0.94
C TRP A 80 1.47 7.22 2.00
N VAL A 81 0.62 6.46 2.67
CA VAL A 81 -0.10 6.93 3.86
C VAL A 81 0.53 6.24 5.06
N TRP A 82 1.27 7.00 5.86
CA TRP A 82 1.89 6.53 7.09
C TRP A 82 1.09 6.98 8.30
N SER A 83 1.09 6.16 9.35
CA SER A 83 0.50 6.55 10.63
C SER A 83 1.28 7.72 11.20
N GLY A 84 0.59 8.81 11.54
CA GLY A 84 1.22 9.92 12.23
C GLY A 84 1.73 9.52 13.63
N PRO A 85 2.57 10.35 14.26
CA PRO A 85 3.28 10.03 15.50
C PRO A 85 2.35 9.77 16.70
N SER A 86 1.07 10.12 16.58
CA SER A 86 0.03 9.78 17.55
C SER A 86 -1.26 9.39 16.82
N ARG A 87 -2.15 8.65 17.48
CA ARG A 87 -3.46 8.25 16.89
C ARG A 87 -4.35 9.46 16.52
N LYS A 88 -4.08 10.64 17.07
CA LYS A 88 -4.81 11.89 16.75
C LYS A 88 -4.10 12.74 15.69
N SER A 89 -2.87 12.38 15.33
CA SER A 89 -2.13 13.10 14.30
C SER A 89 -2.69 12.78 12.92
N PRO A 90 -2.72 13.75 12.00
CA PRO A 90 -3.01 13.44 10.61
C PRO A 90 -2.00 12.42 10.07
N PRO A 91 -2.39 11.61 9.08
CA PRO A 91 -1.45 10.70 8.43
C PRO A 91 -0.34 11.50 7.74
N GLU A 92 0.87 10.95 7.76
CA GLU A 92 2.00 11.50 7.02
C GLU A 92 1.96 10.99 5.59
N LEU A 93 2.11 11.90 4.63
CA LEU A 93 2.07 11.58 3.20
C LEU A 93 3.47 11.69 2.61
N GLU A 94 3.97 10.58 2.08
CA GLU A 94 5.27 10.52 1.40
C GLU A 94 5.08 10.19 -0.08
N PRO A 95 5.73 10.90 -1.02
CA PRO A 95 5.56 10.64 -2.44
C PRO A 95 6.14 9.27 -2.83
N LEU A 96 5.33 8.42 -3.45
CA LEU A 96 5.75 7.10 -3.94
C LEU A 96 6.23 7.18 -5.40
N CYS A 97 5.33 7.49 -6.33
CA CYS A 97 5.62 7.62 -7.77
C CYS A 97 4.44 8.27 -8.51
N PRO A 98 4.61 8.68 -9.79
CA PRO A 98 3.50 9.04 -10.66
C PRO A 98 2.45 7.92 -10.76
N VAL A 99 1.18 8.29 -10.94
CA VAL A 99 0.06 7.32 -11.00
C VAL A 99 0.15 6.40 -12.22
N THR A 100 0.81 6.86 -13.28
CA THR A 100 1.07 6.10 -14.50
C THR A 100 2.04 4.94 -14.29
N ASP A 101 2.91 5.00 -13.26
CA ASP A 101 3.90 3.96 -12.96
C ASP A 101 3.30 2.88 -12.05
N THR A 102 2.22 2.25 -12.51
CA THR A 102 1.43 1.28 -11.71
C THR A 102 2.26 0.08 -11.27
N THR A 103 3.09 -0.49 -12.15
CA THR A 103 3.97 -1.62 -11.82
C THR A 103 4.95 -1.26 -10.73
N THR A 104 5.64 -0.11 -10.85
CA THR A 104 6.57 0.39 -9.83
C THR A 104 5.89 0.59 -8.49
N ALA A 105 4.66 1.13 -8.48
CA ALA A 105 3.87 1.26 -7.26
C ALA A 105 3.58 -0.11 -6.64
N ALA A 106 3.12 -1.07 -7.45
CA ALA A 106 2.79 -2.42 -7.00
C ALA A 106 4.01 -3.15 -6.43
N ASP A 107 5.16 -3.14 -7.12
CA ASP A 107 6.42 -3.75 -6.65
C ASP A 107 6.87 -3.17 -5.32
N ARG A 108 6.81 -1.85 -5.15
CA ARG A 108 7.21 -1.19 -3.90
C ARG A 108 6.25 -1.49 -2.76
N ILE A 109 4.95 -1.48 -3.02
CA ILE A 109 3.92 -1.85 -2.04
C ILE A 109 4.09 -3.32 -1.63
N ALA A 110 4.31 -4.20 -2.61
CA ALA A 110 4.58 -5.61 -2.37
C ALA A 110 5.84 -5.80 -1.54
N HIS A 111 6.93 -5.08 -1.82
CA HIS A 111 8.14 -5.14 -1.01
C HIS A 111 7.90 -4.73 0.45
N VAL A 112 7.14 -3.66 0.70
CA VAL A 112 6.78 -3.23 2.05
C VAL A 112 5.87 -4.24 2.75
N LEU A 113 4.93 -4.86 2.04
CA LEU A 113 3.99 -5.82 2.61
C LEU A 113 4.52 -7.26 2.71
N ALA A 114 5.55 -7.58 1.93
CA ALA A 114 6.20 -8.88 1.87
C ALA A 114 7.45 -8.93 2.74
N VAL A 115 7.59 -8.06 3.76
CA VAL A 115 8.62 -8.22 4.81
C VAL A 115 8.51 -9.67 5.30
N PRO A 116 9.47 -10.55 4.91
CA PRO A 116 9.41 -11.92 5.32
C PRO A 116 9.75 -11.93 6.80
N PHE A 117 8.81 -12.35 7.64
CA PHE A 117 9.13 -12.84 8.98
C PHE A 117 9.78 -14.25 8.92
N ALA A 118 10.45 -14.60 7.81
CA ALA A 118 11.40 -15.71 7.79
C ALA A 118 12.76 -15.09 8.19
N ASP A 119 13.38 -15.40 9.31
CA ASP A 119 13.49 -16.68 10.01
C ASP A 119 13.85 -16.37 11.47
N VAL A 120 12.92 -16.49 12.42
CA VAL A 120 13.33 -16.69 13.82
C VAL A 120 13.59 -18.18 13.98
N SER A 121 14.79 -18.56 13.54
CA SER A 121 15.54 -19.75 13.91
C SER A 121 14.69 -20.88 14.46
N ALA A 122 14.32 -21.80 13.57
CA ALA A 122 14.26 -23.19 13.95
C ALA A 122 15.64 -23.55 14.53
N SER A 123 15.79 -23.46 15.84
CA SER A 123 16.83 -24.19 16.55
C SER A 123 16.34 -25.62 16.67
N PRO A 124 16.89 -26.60 15.91
CA PRO A 124 16.78 -27.98 16.33
C PRO A 124 17.67 -28.08 17.57
N GLY A 125 17.08 -27.89 18.74
CA GLY A 125 17.66 -28.30 20.01
C GLY A 125 17.79 -29.81 20.01
N GLY A 126 18.85 -30.31 19.38
CA GLY A 126 19.35 -31.64 19.65
C GLY A 126 19.87 -31.68 21.09
N CYS A 127 19.33 -32.57 21.89
CA CYS A 127 20.02 -33.14 23.03
C CYS A 127 19.90 -34.66 22.93
N GLY A 128 21.06 -35.31 22.98
CA GLY A 128 21.22 -36.76 23.03
C GLY A 128 21.07 -37.32 24.43
#